data_AF-A0A535XGI5-F1
#
_entry.id   AF-A0A535XGI5-F1
#
_cell.length_a   1.000
_cell.length_b   1.000
_cell.length_c   1.000
_cell.angle_alpha   90.00
_cell.angle_beta   90.00
_cell.angle_gamma   90.00
#
_symmetry.space_group_name_H-M   'P 1'
#
loop_
_entity.id
_entity.type
_entity.pdbx_description
1 polymer ?
#
loop_
_entity_poly.entity_id
_entity_poly.type
_entity_poly.pdbx_seq_one_letter_code
_entity_poly.pdbx_strand_id
1 'polypeptide(L)' 'MDLAPIGRTLLVLGLVVAALGLALSFSDRVPFGRLPGDLAFRGDGWTVYVPIVTSILLSVLLTAALGLVTWLRR' A
#
# COMPACT_ATOMS: atom_id res chain seq x y z
N MET A 1 29.95 17.48 4.16
CA MET A 1 28.82 17.29 3.24
C MET A 1 27.76 16.56 4.03
N ASP A 2 26.61 17.19 4.28
CA ASP A 2 25.55 16.56 5.06
C ASP A 2 24.83 15.53 4.22
N LEU A 3 25.02 14.25 4.55
CA LEU A 3 24.46 13.11 3.81
C LEU A 3 23.03 12.76 4.25
N ALA A 4 22.58 13.29 5.39
CA ALA A 4 21.26 13.04 5.95
C ALA A 4 20.10 13.44 5.00
N PRO A 5 20.12 14.59 4.29
CA PRO A 5 19.09 14.93 3.32
C PRO A 5 19.03 13.94 2.15
N ILE A 6 20.19 13.47 1.69
CA ILE A 6 20.28 12.50 0.60
C ILE A 6 19.71 11.14 1.04
N GLY A 7 20.09 10.66 2.23
CA GLY A 7 19.56 9.41 2.80
C GLY A 7 18.04 9.43 3.00
N ARG A 8 17.49 10.57 3.42
CA ARG A 8 16.05 10.81 3.54
C ARG A 8 15.31 10.66 2.20
N THR A 9 15.85 11.27 1.14
CA THR A 9 15.28 11.17 -0.21
C THR A 9 15.34 9.75 -0.74
N LEU A 10 16.44 9.02 -0.49
CA LEU A 10 16.57 7.61 -0.88
C LEU A 10 15.55 6.71 -0.17
N LEU A 11 15.27 6.94 1.11
CA LEU A 11 14.24 6.18 1.85
C LEU A 11 12.83 6.41 1.26
N VAL A 12 12.47 7.66 0.95
CA VAL A 12 11.18 7.98 0.32
C VAL A 12 11.07 7.29 -1.05
N LEU A 13 12.12 7.40 -1.88
CA LEU A 13 12.14 6.81 -3.22
C LEU A 13 12.01 5.28 -3.14
N GLY A 14 12.74 4.64 -2.23
CA GLY A 14 12.65 3.19 -2.00
C GLY A 14 11.26 2.73 -1.57
N LEU A 15 10.59 3.49 -0.70
CA LEU A 15 9.22 3.20 -0.28
C LEU A 15 8.22 3.29 -1.46
N VAL A 16 8.35 4.31 -2.30
CA VAL A 16 7.51 4.50 -3.48
C VAL A 16 7.72 3.37 -4.49
N VAL A 17 8.97 3.01 -4.77
CA VAL A 17 9.30 1.90 -5.67
C VAL A 17 8.78 0.58 -5.13
N ALA A 18 8.92 0.32 -3.82
CA ALA A 18 8.38 -0.88 -3.19
C ALA A 18 6.84 -0.95 -3.26
N ALA A 19 6.15 0.17 -3.04
CA ALA A 19 4.70 0.25 -3.18
C ALA A 19 4.23 -0.01 -4.63
N LEU A 20 4.92 0.56 -5.62
CA LEU A 20 4.66 0.31 -7.04
C LEU A 20 4.94 -1.16 -7.42
N GLY A 21 6.05 -1.72 -6.95
CA GLY A 21 6.41 -3.12 -7.16
C GLY A 21 5.36 -4.08 -6.57
N LEU A 22 4.84 -3.77 -5.38
CA LEU A 22 3.71 -4.48 -4.79
C LEU A 22 2.45 -4.36 -5.66
N ALA A 23 2.06 -3.14 -6.05
CA ALA A 23 0.88 -2.93 -6.89
C ALA A 23 0.96 -3.72 -8.21
N LEU A 24 2.12 -3.71 -8.88
CA LEU A 24 2.35 -4.44 -10.12
C LEU A 24 2.43 -5.96 -9.91
N SER A 25 3.09 -6.43 -8.84
CA SER A 25 3.20 -7.87 -8.56
C SER A 25 1.86 -8.50 -8.21
N PHE A 26 0.91 -7.72 -7.67
CA PHE A 26 -0.43 -8.18 -7.38
C PHE A 26 -1.40 -7.94 -8.55
N SER A 27 -1.10 -7.03 -9.49
CA SER A 27 -1.90 -6.73 -10.68
C SER A 27 -2.41 -7.99 -11.41
N ASP A 28 -1.52 -8.94 -11.68
CA ASP A 28 -1.85 -10.16 -12.44
C ASP A 28 -2.54 -11.24 -11.59
N ARG A 29 -2.46 -11.12 -10.26
CA ARG A 29 -3.10 -12.05 -9.31
C ARG A 29 -4.45 -11.55 -8.82
N VAL A 30 -4.90 -10.39 -9.27
CA VAL A 30 -6.26 -9.90 -9.06
C VAL A 30 -7.09 -10.26 -10.29
N PRO A 31 -7.85 -11.37 -10.27
CA PRO A 31 -8.91 -11.58 -11.25
C PRO A 31 -9.96 -10.46 -11.05
N PHE A 32 -9.83 -9.36 -11.79
CA PHE A 32 -10.77 -8.24 -11.90
C PHE A 32 -11.58 -7.95 -10.61
N GLY A 33 -10.87 -7.70 -9.49
CA GLY A 33 -11.46 -7.21 -8.23
C GLY A 33 -11.46 -8.14 -7.01
N ARG A 34 -10.67 -9.22 -6.98
CA ARG A 34 -10.53 -10.07 -5.77
C ARG A 34 -9.08 -10.35 -5.43
N LEU A 35 -8.49 -9.55 -4.54
CA LEU A 35 -7.24 -9.93 -3.87
C LEU A 35 -7.51 -11.16 -2.99
N PRO A 36 -6.60 -12.16 -2.94
CA PRO A 36 -6.73 -13.28 -2.01
C PRO A 36 -6.72 -12.74 -0.58
N GLY A 37 -7.87 -12.80 0.10
CA GLY A 37 -8.10 -12.23 1.44
C GLY A 37 -9.15 -11.11 1.48
N ASP A 38 -9.57 -10.58 0.33
CA ASP A 38 -10.77 -9.73 0.25
C ASP A 38 -12.01 -10.63 0.25
N LEU A 39 -12.83 -10.52 1.31
CA LEU A 39 -14.03 -11.32 1.46
C LEU A 39 -15.11 -10.77 0.55
N ALA A 40 -15.69 -11.62 -0.29
CA ALA A 40 -16.75 -11.22 -1.17
C ALA A 40 -17.94 -12.17 -1.05
N PHE A 41 -18.96 -11.70 -0.35
CA PHE A 41 -20.21 -12.41 -0.09
C PHE A 41 -21.14 -12.21 -1.27
N ARG A 42 -21.67 -13.31 -1.82
CA ARG A 42 -22.66 -13.31 -2.91
C ARG A 42 -23.95 -13.93 -2.41
N GLY A 43 -25.07 -13.26 -2.66
CA GLY A 43 -26.42 -13.79 -2.50
C GLY A 43 -27.21 -13.67 -3.79
N ASP A 44 -28.47 -14.09 -3.77
CA ASP A 44 -29.36 -14.00 -4.93
C ASP A 44 -29.65 -12.53 -5.26
N GLY A 45 -28.91 -11.98 -6.24
CA GLY A 45 -29.06 -10.62 -6.74
C GLY A 45 -28.18 -9.54 -6.08
N TRP A 46 -27.32 -9.89 -5.12
CA TRP A 46 -26.43 -8.92 -4.46
C TRP A 46 -25.01 -9.46 -4.23
N THR A 47 -24.04 -8.55 -4.20
CA THR A 47 -22.64 -8.87 -3.88
C THR A 47 -22.07 -7.79 -2.97
N VAL A 48 -21.49 -8.20 -1.84
CA VAL A 48 -20.79 -7.32 -0.90
C VAL A 48 -19.30 -7.65 -0.93
N TYR A 49 -18.46 -6.65 -1.17
CA TYR A 49 -17.01 -6.76 -1.16
C TYR A 49 -16.45 -6.11 0.12
N VAL A 50 -15.62 -6.85 0.84
CA VAL A 50 -14.94 -6.41 2.06
C VAL A 50 -13.43 -6.48 1.82
N PRO A 51 -12.79 -5.36 1.44
CA PRO A 51 -11.41 -5.36 1.01
C PRO A 51 -10.43 -5.27 2.20
N ILE A 52 -10.42 -6.29 3.06
CA ILE A 52 -9.67 -6.30 4.33
C ILE A 52 -8.16 -6.13 4.10
N VAL A 53 -7.59 -6.93 3.20
CA VAL A 53 -6.15 -6.93 2.97
C VAL A 53 -5.73 -5.60 2.36
N THR A 54 -6.53 -5.09 1.42
CA THR A 54 -6.30 -3.80 0.79
C THR A 54 -6.34 -2.66 1.81
N SER A 55 -7.34 -2.63 2.71
CA SER A 55 -7.47 -1.59 3.73
C SER A 55 -6.31 -1.63 4.75
N ILE A 56 -5.87 -2.82 5.17
CA ILE A 56 -4.72 -2.95 6.08
C ILE A 56 -3.44 -2.48 5.39
N LEU A 57 -3.19 -2.93 4.16
CA LEU A 57 -2.00 -2.53 3.41
C LEU A 57 -1.95 -1.02 3.19
N LEU A 58 -3.08 -0.43 2.79
CA LEU A 58 -3.21 1.01 2.60
C LEU A 58 -2.97 1.77 3.91
N SER A 59 -3.52 1.29 5.03
CA SER A 59 -3.32 1.90 6.35
C SER A 59 -1.85 1.88 6.76
N VAL A 60 -1.17 0.73 6.66
CA VAL A 60 0.26 0.62 7.00
C VAL A 60 1.10 1.54 6.11
N LEU A 61 0.80 1.59 4.81
CA LEU A 61 1.50 2.45 3.87
C LEU A 61 1.30 3.94 4.20
N LEU A 62 0.07 4.36 4.48
CA LEU A 62 -0.24 5.74 4.89
C LEU A 62 0.45 6.09 6.22
N THR A 63 0.39 5.20 7.21
CA THR A 63 1.02 5.43 8.51
C THR A 63 2.54 5.54 8.37
N ALA A 64 3.17 4.68 7.56
CA ALA A 64 4.59 4.76 7.27
C ALA A 64 4.95 6.06 6.54
N ALA A 65 4.16 6.47 5.54
CA ALA A 65 4.36 7.72 4.80
C ALA A 65 4.20 8.96 5.70
N LEU A 66 3.13 9.03 6.50
CA LEU A 66 2.91 10.13 7.45
C LEU A 66 3.95 10.16 8.57
N GLY A 67 4.33 8.98 9.09
CA GLY A 67 5.43 8.81 10.04
C GLY A 67 6.76 9.31 9.47
N LEU A 68 7.03 9.01 8.20
CA LEU A 68 8.21 9.50 7.51
C LEU A 68 8.16 11.02 7.33
N VAL A 69 7.04 11.59 6.87
CA VAL A 69 6.88 13.05 6.74
C VAL A 69 7.07 13.76 8.08
N THR A 70 6.49 13.23 9.17
CA THR A 70 6.65 13.80 10.50
C THR A 70 8.08 13.68 11.03
N TRP A 71 8.79 12.59 10.72
CA TRP A 71 10.21 12.44 11.04
C TRP A 71 11.09 13.38 10.21
N LEU A 72 10.78 13.62 8.93
CA LEU A 72 11.52 14.55 8.08
C LEU A 72 11.36 16.02 8.50
N ARG A 73 10.24 16.34 9.16
CA ARG A 73 9.94 17.69 9.68
C ARG A 73 10.54 17.95 11.06
N ARG A 74 11.15 16.94 11.70
CA ARG A 74 11.90 17.06 12.96
C ARG A 74 13.40 17.09 12.69
#